data_AF-A0A354GXM7-F1
#
_entry.id   AF-A0A354GXM7-F1
#
_cell.length_a   1.000
_cell.length_b   1.000
_cell.length_c   1.000
_cell.angle_alpha   90.00
_cell.angle_beta   90.00
_cell.angle_gamma   90.00
#
_symmetry.space_group_name_H-M   'P 1'
#
loop_
_entity.id
_entity.type
_entity.pdbx_description
1 polymer ?
#
loop_
_entity_poly.entity_id
_entity_poly.type
_entity_poly.pdbx_seq_one_letter_code
_entity_poly.pdbx_strand_id
1 'polypeptide(L)'
;MRWLAVGALMLLVGLPALKGRADGKDEPKEAAKSKAAEEVDALITAHQKAVMEFYKDREEKLKNAKTDAERSAAIVPFTKAEATIDSLWDLVEKNPNDLEAAVKALRWLVTNAAYDEKNPKSRGRAWDMLIKDYAANPKIAPLMNDLAGLDYAYIPSPKMEEFLRAVLEKNPAREAKGKACLYLGDHLNHVVALVRRLKEQPAEANSMRGFLGIQETERLKEADPDKLAKEMEAVFEEANTKYGDVVLYTNPVTMKKTTVADRATGELFEIRHLAVGKEAPDIAAEDLDGKSLKLSDYRGKVVVIDFWGNW
;
A
#
# COMPACT_ATOMS: atom_id res chain seq x y z
N MET A 1 6.40 15.93 -22.47
CA MET A 1 6.70 16.08 -21.02
C MET A 1 5.39 16.16 -20.22
N ARG A 2 4.66 15.06 -20.07
CA ARG A 2 3.34 15.01 -19.41
C ARG A 2 3.24 13.97 -18.27
N TRP A 3 4.36 13.38 -17.86
CA TRP A 3 4.40 12.23 -16.95
C TRP A 3 4.98 12.53 -15.55
N LEU A 4 5.21 13.80 -15.18
CA LEU A 4 5.76 14.15 -13.86
C LEU A 4 4.70 14.41 -12.77
N ALA A 5 3.41 14.25 -13.05
CA ALA A 5 2.34 14.69 -12.14
C ALA A 5 1.57 13.59 -11.37
N VAL A 6 1.99 12.32 -11.42
CA VAL A 6 1.24 11.22 -10.78
C VAL A 6 1.84 10.73 -9.45
N GLY A 7 3.00 11.26 -9.03
CA GLY A 7 3.76 10.69 -7.91
C GLY A 7 3.42 11.14 -6.49
N ALA A 8 2.41 11.98 -6.25
CA ALA A 8 2.20 12.55 -4.91
C ALA A 8 0.73 12.71 -4.53
N LEU A 9 -0.03 11.61 -4.54
CA LEU A 9 -1.18 11.48 -3.65
C LEU A 9 -0.76 10.57 -2.49
N MET A 10 0.05 11.10 -1.57
CA MET A 10 0.31 10.43 -0.30
C MET A 10 -0.99 10.39 0.49
N LEU A 11 -1.48 9.17 0.74
CA LEU A 11 -2.62 8.89 1.61
C LEU A 11 -2.51 9.65 2.93
N LEU A 12 -3.42 10.61 3.12
CA LEU A 12 -3.79 11.16 4.42
C LEU A 12 -4.41 10.03 5.25
N VAL A 13 -3.59 9.32 6.03
CA VAL A 13 -4.12 8.47 7.11
C VAL A 13 -4.44 9.39 8.28
N GLY A 14 -5.72 9.41 8.64
CA GLY A 14 -6.36 10.46 9.43
C GLY A 14 -5.96 10.53 10.90
N LEU A 15 -6.03 11.74 11.43
CA LEU A 15 -6.13 12.02 12.87
C LEU A 15 -7.48 11.52 13.41
N PRO A 16 -7.54 10.86 14.57
CA PRO A 16 -8.80 10.71 15.29
C PRO A 16 -9.17 12.06 15.95
N ALA A 17 -10.05 12.82 15.30
CA ALA A 17 -10.76 13.92 15.93
C ALA A 17 -12.10 13.43 16.47
N LEU A 18 -12.11 12.76 17.62
CA LEU A 18 -13.33 12.47 18.37
C LEU A 18 -13.10 12.68 19.86
N LYS A 19 -13.27 13.93 20.32
CA LYS A 19 -13.68 14.20 21.70
C LYS A 19 -15.20 14.32 21.68
N GLY A 20 -15.90 13.28 22.12
CA GLY A 20 -17.36 13.28 22.14
C GLY A 20 -18.00 12.03 22.73
N ARG A 21 -17.90 11.89 24.07
CA ARG A 21 -18.85 11.24 24.98
C ARG A 21 -19.22 9.76 24.71
N ALA A 22 -18.63 8.87 25.51
CA ALA A 22 -19.23 7.58 25.85
C ALA A 22 -19.02 7.29 27.35
N ASP A 23 -20.09 6.86 28.01
CA ASP A 23 -20.18 6.66 29.45
C ASP A 23 -19.40 5.43 29.93
N GLY A 24 -18.55 5.62 30.95
CA GLY A 24 -18.38 4.73 32.10
C GLY A 24 -18.27 3.22 31.87
N LYS A 25 -17.35 2.76 31.01
CA LYS A 25 -16.78 1.40 31.11
C LYS A 25 -15.27 1.52 30.98
N ASP A 26 -14.55 0.88 31.90
CA ASP A 26 -13.08 0.86 31.95
C ASP A 26 -12.49 0.53 30.57
N GLU A 27 -12.08 1.57 29.85
CA GLU A 27 -11.30 1.41 28.62
C GLU A 27 -10.00 0.70 28.98
N PRO A 28 -9.58 -0.33 28.22
CA PRO A 28 -8.27 -0.92 28.41
C PRO A 28 -7.23 0.20 28.29
N LYS A 29 -6.49 0.48 29.37
CA LYS A 29 -5.36 1.43 29.31
C LYS A 29 -4.40 0.94 28.23
N GLU A 30 -4.40 1.65 27.11
CA GLU A 30 -3.41 1.47 26.05
C GLU A 30 -2.02 1.55 26.70
N ALA A 31 -1.18 0.55 26.42
CA ALA A 31 0.15 0.52 27.02
C ALA A 31 0.89 1.81 26.64
N ALA A 32 1.48 2.50 27.63
CA ALA A 32 2.18 3.74 27.38
C ALA A 32 3.30 3.50 26.36
N LYS A 33 3.30 4.28 25.27
CA LYS A 33 4.34 4.24 24.23
C LYS A 33 5.70 4.50 24.86
N SER A 34 6.74 3.92 24.27
CA SER A 34 8.10 4.27 24.65
C SER A 34 8.43 5.70 24.22
N LYS A 35 9.40 6.31 24.90
CA LYS A 35 9.92 7.62 24.51
C LYS A 35 10.45 7.63 23.07
N ALA A 36 11.09 6.54 22.63
CA ALA A 36 11.59 6.43 21.26
C ALA A 36 10.45 6.37 20.23
N ALA A 37 9.36 5.65 20.52
CA ALA A 37 8.19 5.60 19.64
C ALA A 37 7.48 6.96 19.57
N GLU A 38 7.40 7.71 20.67
CA GLU A 38 6.88 9.08 20.68
C GLU A 38 7.74 10.03 19.85
N GLU A 39 9.07 9.89 19.92
CA GLU A 39 10.00 10.70 19.13
C GLU A 39 9.90 10.40 17.63
N VAL A 40 9.75 9.12 17.26
CA VAL A 40 9.45 8.70 15.88
C VAL A 40 8.13 9.31 15.40
N ASP A 41 7.05 9.21 16.18
CA ASP A 41 5.75 9.79 15.83
C ASP A 41 5.85 11.32 15.63
N ALA A 42 6.62 12.01 16.49
CA ALA A 42 6.84 13.46 16.40
C ALA A 42 7.61 13.86 15.14
N LEU A 43 8.68 13.13 14.79
CA LEU A 43 9.47 13.37 13.57
C LEU A 43 8.62 13.17 12.31
N ILE A 44 7.85 12.07 12.26
CA ILE A 44 6.95 11.78 11.13
C ILE A 44 5.88 12.87 10.99
N THR A 45 5.27 13.29 12.10
CA THR A 45 4.24 14.35 12.10
C THR A 45 4.82 15.69 11.66
N ALA A 46 5.99 16.07 12.17
CA ALA A 46 6.67 17.30 11.77
C ALA A 46 7.03 17.30 10.28
N HIS A 47 7.50 16.17 9.76
CA HIS A 47 7.77 15.99 8.34
C HIS A 47 6.50 16.12 7.51
N GLN A 48 5.42 15.41 7.86
CA GLN A 48 4.15 15.48 7.16
C GLN A 48 3.60 16.92 7.11
N LYS A 49 3.68 17.65 8.22
CA LYS A 49 3.29 19.05 8.28
C LYS A 49 4.12 19.91 7.32
N ALA A 50 5.45 19.72 7.32
CA ALA A 50 6.34 20.45 6.42
C ALA A 50 6.05 20.14 4.94
N VAL A 51 5.72 18.88 4.62
CA VAL A 51 5.31 18.46 3.26
C VAL A 51 4.01 19.13 2.85
N MET A 52 2.99 19.15 3.73
CA MET A 52 1.71 19.81 3.46
C MET A 52 1.88 21.32 3.23
N GLU A 53 2.65 21.99 4.09
CA GLU A 53 2.93 23.43 3.95
C GLU A 53 3.67 23.74 2.65
N PHE A 54 4.66 22.91 2.28
CA PHE A 54 5.38 23.05 1.02
C PHE A 54 4.48 22.90 -0.20
N TYR A 55 3.63 21.86 -0.24
CA TYR A 55 2.75 21.65 -1.39
C TYR A 55 1.66 22.70 -1.49
N LYS A 56 1.16 23.22 -0.37
CA LYS A 56 0.21 24.35 -0.34
C LYS A 56 0.84 25.63 -0.91
N ASP A 57 2.04 25.98 -0.48
CA ASP A 57 2.79 27.13 -1.01
C ASP A 57 3.08 26.95 -2.51
N ARG A 58 3.48 25.75 -2.92
CA ARG A 58 3.72 25.42 -4.33
C ARG A 58 2.45 25.59 -5.17
N GLU A 59 1.33 25.08 -4.70
CA GLU A 59 0.04 25.20 -5.39
C GLU A 59 -0.39 26.66 -5.53
N GLU A 60 -0.22 27.47 -4.49
CA GLU A 60 -0.51 28.90 -4.52
C GLU A 60 0.38 29.64 -5.54
N LYS A 61 1.68 29.34 -5.58
CA LYS A 61 2.60 29.86 -6.60
C LYS A 61 2.19 29.46 -8.01
N LEU A 62 1.82 28.20 -8.22
CA LEU A 62 1.36 27.70 -9.54
C LEU A 62 0.05 28.36 -9.99
N LYS A 63 -0.90 28.57 -9.07
CA LYS A 63 -2.16 29.27 -9.35
C LYS A 63 -1.94 30.72 -9.76
N ASN A 64 -0.96 31.38 -9.15
CA ASN A 64 -0.65 32.80 -9.40
C ASN A 64 0.35 33.03 -10.56
N ALA A 65 0.98 31.97 -11.07
CA ALA A 65 1.97 32.06 -12.14
C ALA A 65 1.33 32.45 -13.49
N LYS A 66 1.82 33.55 -14.06
CA LYS A 66 1.37 34.10 -15.35
C LYS A 66 2.25 33.65 -16.51
N THR A 67 3.51 33.29 -16.22
CA THR A 67 4.50 32.88 -17.21
C THR A 67 4.95 31.43 -16.99
N ASP A 68 5.47 30.80 -18.04
CA ASP A 68 6.05 29.46 -17.93
C ASP A 68 7.32 29.42 -17.07
N ALA A 69 8.05 30.54 -17.02
CA ALA A 69 9.21 30.69 -16.14
C ALA A 69 8.80 30.65 -14.65
N GLU A 70 7.72 31.35 -14.27
CA GLU A 70 7.18 31.31 -12.90
C GLU A 70 6.64 29.93 -12.55
N ARG A 71 5.95 29.26 -13.48
CA ARG A 71 5.48 27.88 -13.28
C ARG A 71 6.65 26.93 -13.06
N SER A 72 7.69 27.03 -13.88
CA SER A 72 8.89 26.20 -13.78
C SER A 72 9.62 26.43 -12.45
N ALA A 73 9.73 27.68 -11.99
CA ALA A 73 10.35 28.03 -10.72
C ALA A 73 9.58 27.51 -9.49
N ALA A 74 8.27 27.28 -9.61
CA ALA A 74 7.46 26.69 -8.54
C ALA A 74 7.62 25.16 -8.45
N ILE A 75 8.03 24.49 -9.52
CA ILE A 75 8.18 23.01 -9.55
C ILE A 75 9.59 22.66 -9.05
N VAL A 76 9.79 22.78 -7.74
CA VAL A 76 10.99 22.33 -7.04
C VAL A 76 10.73 21.06 -6.22
N PRO A 77 11.73 20.21 -5.97
CA PRO A 77 11.58 19.05 -5.09
C PRO A 77 11.52 19.47 -3.62
N PHE A 78 10.88 18.65 -2.78
CA PHE A 78 10.88 18.84 -1.33
C PHE A 78 12.18 18.30 -0.72
N THR A 79 12.95 19.16 -0.05
CA THR A 79 14.32 18.82 0.39
C THR A 79 14.45 18.45 1.87
N LYS A 80 13.42 18.62 2.70
CA LYS A 80 13.50 18.35 4.16
C LYS A 80 13.37 16.87 4.54
N ALA A 81 13.32 15.96 3.57
CA ALA A 81 13.28 14.53 3.86
C ALA A 81 14.58 14.01 4.49
N GLU A 82 15.74 14.51 4.05
CA GLU A 82 17.05 14.04 4.52
C GLU A 82 17.23 14.14 6.04
N ALA A 83 16.89 15.30 6.63
CA ALA A 83 17.03 15.49 8.08
C ALA A 83 16.13 14.54 8.89
N THR A 84 14.93 14.22 8.38
CA THR A 84 14.04 13.23 8.99
C THR A 84 14.61 11.82 8.84
N ILE A 85 15.17 11.49 7.68
CA ILE A 85 15.82 10.19 7.42
C ILE A 85 16.97 9.95 8.42
N ASP A 86 17.89 10.92 8.55
CA ASP A 86 19.03 10.82 9.46
C ASP A 86 18.56 10.62 10.91
N SER A 87 17.59 11.41 11.37
CA SER A 87 17.05 11.33 12.73
C SER A 87 16.36 9.99 13.02
N LEU A 88 15.63 9.45 12.04
CA LEU A 88 14.98 8.15 12.19
C LEU A 88 15.98 7.00 12.20
N TRP A 89 17.05 7.05 11.40
CA TRP A 89 18.13 6.06 11.48
C TRP A 89 18.80 6.07 12.84
N ASP A 90 19.13 7.26 13.36
CA ASP A 90 19.69 7.45 14.69
C ASP A 90 18.82 6.79 15.77
N LEU A 91 17.49 6.95 15.68
CA LEU A 91 16.55 6.37 16.64
C LEU A 91 16.48 4.84 16.53
N VAL A 92 16.43 4.30 15.30
CA VAL A 92 16.43 2.85 15.06
C VAL A 92 17.70 2.21 15.61
N GLU A 93 18.86 2.82 15.38
CA GLU A 93 20.15 2.29 15.80
C GLU A 93 20.36 2.37 17.31
N LYS A 94 19.88 3.43 17.97
CA LYS A 94 19.97 3.60 19.43
C LYS A 94 18.96 2.75 20.20
N ASN A 95 17.86 2.33 19.55
CA ASN A 95 16.75 1.61 20.20
C ASN A 95 16.41 0.29 19.48
N PRO A 96 17.37 -0.63 19.26
CA PRO A 96 17.16 -1.82 18.43
C PRO A 96 16.15 -2.83 18.99
N ASN A 97 15.83 -2.74 20.29
CA ASN A 97 14.85 -3.61 20.95
C ASN A 97 13.45 -2.98 21.04
N ASP A 98 13.31 -1.72 20.63
CA ASP A 98 12.04 -1.02 20.61
C ASP A 98 11.32 -1.29 19.29
N LEU A 99 10.53 -2.36 19.27
CA LEU A 99 9.86 -2.82 18.06
C LEU A 99 8.95 -1.76 17.44
N GLU A 100 8.19 -1.03 18.28
CA GLU A 100 7.24 -0.04 17.79
C GLU A 100 7.99 1.13 17.14
N ALA A 101 8.99 1.69 17.83
CA ALA A 101 9.82 2.76 17.27
C ALA A 101 10.53 2.30 15.99
N ALA A 102 11.15 1.11 16.01
CA ALA A 102 11.92 0.61 14.90
C ALA A 102 11.08 0.34 13.66
N VAL A 103 9.98 -0.42 13.78
CA VAL A 103 9.16 -0.77 12.61
C VAL A 103 8.44 0.45 12.04
N LYS A 104 7.95 1.38 12.87
CA LYS A 104 7.37 2.65 12.38
C LYS A 104 8.40 3.49 11.61
N ALA A 105 9.60 3.65 12.17
CA ALA A 105 10.68 4.38 11.51
C ALA A 105 11.10 3.69 10.21
N LEU A 106 11.33 2.37 10.22
CA LEU A 106 11.70 1.59 9.04
C LEU A 106 10.62 1.63 7.96
N ARG A 107 9.33 1.55 8.32
CA ARG A 107 8.21 1.71 7.38
C ARG A 107 8.23 3.08 6.73
N TRP A 108 8.49 4.14 7.50
CA TRP A 108 8.62 5.49 6.96
C TRP A 108 9.84 5.62 6.04
N LEU A 109 10.99 5.07 6.44
CA LEU A 109 12.23 5.06 5.67
C LEU A 109 12.08 4.31 4.34
N VAL A 110 11.42 3.15 4.35
CA VAL A 110 11.10 2.39 3.13
C VAL A 110 10.33 3.23 2.12
N THR A 111 9.46 4.13 2.59
CA THR A 111 8.61 4.99 1.75
C THR A 111 9.37 6.21 1.23
N ASN A 112 10.17 6.85 2.09
CA ASN A 112 10.68 8.20 1.82
C ASN A 112 12.18 8.23 1.50
N ALA A 113 12.95 7.21 1.87
CA ALA A 113 14.39 7.14 1.61
C ALA A 113 14.73 6.64 0.19
N ALA A 114 13.73 6.42 -0.68
CA ALA A 114 13.95 6.14 -2.10
C ALA A 114 14.62 7.32 -2.83
N TYR A 115 14.44 8.54 -2.31
CA TYR A 115 14.92 9.79 -2.88
C TYR A 115 16.08 10.40 -2.06
N ASP A 116 16.72 9.59 -1.20
CA ASP A 116 17.89 9.99 -0.42
C ASP A 116 19.12 10.03 -1.33
N GLU A 117 19.44 11.20 -1.87
CA GLU A 117 20.59 11.39 -2.77
C GLU A 117 21.94 11.15 -2.05
N LYS A 118 22.00 11.43 -0.74
CA LYS A 118 23.20 11.20 0.07
C LYS A 118 23.44 9.72 0.34
N ASN A 119 22.36 8.96 0.55
CA ASN A 119 22.45 7.54 0.82
C ASN A 119 21.45 6.72 -0.01
N PRO A 120 21.76 6.46 -1.30
CA PRO A 120 20.87 5.70 -2.19
C PRO A 120 20.56 4.27 -1.72
N LYS A 121 21.32 3.73 -0.76
CA LYS A 121 21.11 2.40 -0.17
C LYS A 121 20.17 2.41 1.04
N SER A 122 19.79 3.58 1.53
CA SER A 122 18.98 3.78 2.74
C SER A 122 17.67 2.98 2.71
N ARG A 123 16.90 3.06 1.62
CA ARG A 123 15.67 2.25 1.45
C ARG A 123 15.94 0.74 1.47
N GLY A 124 16.99 0.28 0.77
CA GLY A 124 17.36 -1.13 0.73
C GLY A 124 17.75 -1.66 2.11
N ARG A 125 18.55 -0.87 2.84
CA ARG A 125 18.93 -1.15 4.23
C ARG A 125 17.71 -1.29 5.15
N ALA A 126 16.71 -0.43 5.00
CA ALA A 126 15.50 -0.50 5.82
C ALA A 126 14.72 -1.81 5.57
N TRP A 127 14.62 -2.24 4.31
CA TRP A 127 14.06 -3.54 3.95
C TRP A 127 14.87 -4.71 4.53
N ASP A 128 16.19 -4.69 4.36
CA ASP A 128 17.05 -5.75 4.85
C ASP A 128 16.93 -5.91 6.37
N MET A 129 16.79 -4.80 7.11
CA MET A 129 16.56 -4.82 8.56
C MET A 129 15.17 -5.39 8.91
N LEU A 130 14.10 -5.00 8.21
CA LEU A 130 12.77 -5.57 8.39
C LEU A 130 12.75 -7.09 8.16
N ILE A 131 13.42 -7.55 7.11
CA ILE A 131 13.49 -8.97 6.74
C ILE A 131 14.31 -9.77 7.75
N LYS A 132 15.50 -9.28 8.11
CA LYS A 132 16.46 -10.02 8.93
C LYS A 132 16.07 -10.02 10.41
N ASP A 133 15.72 -8.85 10.94
CA ASP A 133 15.64 -8.65 12.39
C ASP A 133 14.19 -8.73 12.90
N TYR A 134 13.20 -8.49 12.03
CA TYR A 134 11.79 -8.36 12.44
C TYR A 134 10.84 -9.40 11.86
N ALA A 135 11.16 -10.05 10.74
CA ALA A 135 10.26 -11.01 10.10
C ALA A 135 9.84 -12.18 11.02
N ALA A 136 10.71 -12.62 11.94
CA ALA A 136 10.42 -13.67 12.92
C ALA A 136 9.82 -13.14 14.24
N ASN A 137 9.67 -11.82 14.41
CA ASN A 137 9.19 -11.25 15.66
C ASN A 137 7.65 -11.37 15.73
N PRO A 138 7.08 -12.09 16.72
CA PRO A 138 5.63 -12.30 16.80
C PRO A 138 4.82 -11.01 16.99
N LYS A 139 5.44 -9.96 17.53
CA LYS A 139 4.79 -8.68 17.78
C LYS A 139 4.73 -7.77 16.54
N ILE A 140 5.21 -8.23 15.37
CA ILE A 140 5.14 -7.45 14.13
C ILE A 140 3.71 -7.37 13.57
N ALA A 141 2.82 -8.31 13.92
CA ALA A 141 1.50 -8.45 13.29
C ALA A 141 0.64 -7.18 13.29
N PRO A 142 0.54 -6.38 14.38
CA PRO A 142 -0.23 -5.13 14.38
C PRO A 142 0.34 -4.09 13.40
N LEU A 143 1.65 -4.12 13.17
CA LEU A 143 2.38 -3.15 12.34
C LEU A 143 2.39 -3.54 10.85
N MET A 144 1.99 -4.77 10.53
CA MET A 144 1.94 -5.24 9.14
C MET A 144 0.88 -4.52 8.30
N ASN A 145 -0.21 -4.05 8.91
CA ASN A 145 -1.22 -3.26 8.22
C ASN A 145 -0.61 -1.97 7.62
N ASP A 146 0.31 -1.33 8.34
CA ASP A 146 0.98 -0.10 7.92
C ASP A 146 2.01 -0.35 6.80
N LEU A 147 2.60 -1.54 6.77
CA LEU A 147 3.54 -1.99 5.72
C LEU A 147 2.78 -2.41 4.46
N ALA A 148 1.65 -3.10 4.58
CA ALA A 148 0.83 -3.53 3.44
C ALA A 148 0.30 -2.35 2.61
N GLY A 149 0.04 -1.21 3.25
CA GLY A 149 -0.35 0.03 2.58
C GLY A 149 0.71 0.59 1.60
N LEU A 150 1.94 0.06 1.58
CA LEU A 150 2.99 0.49 0.66
C LEU A 150 2.83 -0.06 -0.77
N ASP A 151 2.11 -1.16 -0.94
CA ASP A 151 1.83 -1.74 -2.26
C ASP A 151 0.73 -1.01 -3.03
N TYR A 152 -0.04 -0.12 -2.36
CA TYR A 152 -1.09 0.70 -2.98
C TYR A 152 -0.57 1.72 -4.01
N ALA A 153 0.75 1.90 -4.13
CA ALA A 153 1.36 2.71 -5.18
C ALA A 153 1.43 2.01 -6.56
N TYR A 154 0.83 0.81 -6.70
CA TYR A 154 0.78 0.00 -7.93
C TYR A 154 2.15 -0.39 -8.54
N ILE A 155 3.21 -0.36 -7.72
CA ILE A 155 4.55 -0.76 -8.12
C ILE A 155 5.04 -1.84 -7.13
N PRO A 156 4.95 -3.12 -7.50
CA PRO A 156 5.35 -4.20 -6.61
C PRO A 156 6.84 -4.15 -6.30
N SER A 157 7.21 -4.28 -5.02
CA SER A 157 8.60 -4.36 -4.58
C SER A 157 9.06 -5.80 -4.33
N PRO A 158 10.18 -6.27 -4.93
CA PRO A 158 10.75 -7.59 -4.63
C PRO A 158 11.11 -7.76 -3.14
N LYS A 159 11.48 -6.67 -2.46
CA LYS A 159 11.78 -6.68 -1.03
C LYS A 159 10.53 -6.81 -0.17
N MET A 160 9.38 -6.31 -0.63
CA MET A 160 8.10 -6.59 0.03
C MET A 160 7.76 -8.08 -0.08
N GLU A 161 7.90 -8.66 -1.28
CA GLU A 161 7.68 -10.10 -1.47
C GLU A 161 8.60 -10.94 -0.56
N GLU A 162 9.90 -10.61 -0.53
CA GLU A 162 10.90 -11.25 0.33
C GLU A 162 10.50 -11.16 1.80
N PHE A 163 10.07 -9.99 2.27
CA PHE A 163 9.61 -9.76 3.64
C PHE A 163 8.36 -10.59 3.98
N LEU A 164 7.33 -10.57 3.13
CA LEU A 164 6.09 -11.31 3.36
C LEU A 164 6.33 -12.82 3.41
N ARG A 165 7.15 -13.33 2.48
CA ARG A 165 7.56 -14.75 2.50
C ARG A 165 8.39 -15.09 3.73
N ALA A 166 9.30 -14.21 4.16
CA ALA A 166 10.08 -14.41 5.38
C ALA A 166 9.21 -14.45 6.64
N VAL A 167 8.18 -13.61 6.74
CA VAL A 167 7.21 -13.67 7.85
C VAL A 167 6.43 -14.98 7.81
N LEU A 168 5.95 -15.39 6.64
CA LEU A 168 5.23 -16.65 6.47
C LEU A 168 6.06 -17.87 6.87
N GLU A 169 7.34 -17.89 6.52
CA GLU A 169 8.24 -19.00 6.81
C GLU A 169 8.65 -19.01 8.29
N LYS A 170 9.12 -17.87 8.81
CA LYS A 170 9.90 -17.81 10.05
C LYS A 170 9.09 -17.38 11.27
N ASN A 171 7.97 -16.67 11.09
CA ASN A 171 7.27 -16.08 12.22
C ASN A 171 6.47 -17.14 13.01
N PRO A 172 6.59 -17.19 14.36
CA PRO A 172 5.82 -18.13 15.16
C PRO A 172 4.36 -17.69 15.37
N ALA A 173 4.03 -16.40 15.19
CA ALA A 173 2.68 -15.90 15.42
C ALA A 173 1.74 -16.20 14.25
N ARG A 174 0.62 -16.85 14.56
CA ARG A 174 -0.47 -17.13 13.60
C ARG A 174 -1.03 -15.85 12.97
N GLU A 175 -1.19 -14.79 13.76
CA GLU A 175 -1.69 -13.50 13.28
C GLU A 175 -0.76 -12.90 12.22
N ALA A 176 0.56 -12.88 12.48
CA ALA A 176 1.56 -12.39 11.54
C ALA A 176 1.56 -13.21 10.24
N LYS A 177 1.52 -14.55 10.36
CA LYS A 177 1.43 -15.45 9.21
C LYS A 177 0.15 -15.23 8.39
N GLY A 178 -1.01 -15.07 9.03
CA GLY A 178 -2.26 -14.83 8.33
C GLY A 178 -2.26 -13.52 7.55
N LYS A 179 -1.79 -12.44 8.17
CA LYS A 179 -1.62 -11.14 7.51
C LYS A 179 -0.61 -11.22 6.36
N ALA A 180 0.55 -11.85 6.58
CA ALA A 180 1.56 -12.03 5.55
C ALA A 180 1.05 -12.85 4.36
N CYS A 181 0.22 -13.88 4.60
CA CYS A 181 -0.35 -14.72 3.56
C CYS A 181 -1.29 -13.92 2.67
N LEU A 182 -2.21 -13.19 3.29
CA LEU A 182 -3.15 -12.34 2.58
C LEU A 182 -2.42 -11.26 1.76
N TYR A 183 -1.48 -10.54 2.39
CA TYR A 183 -0.75 -9.46 1.73
C TYR A 183 0.20 -9.97 0.64
N LEU A 184 0.68 -11.21 0.72
CA LEU A 184 1.41 -11.84 -0.37
C LEU A 184 0.49 -12.08 -1.57
N GLY A 185 -0.76 -12.49 -1.34
CA GLY A 185 -1.79 -12.57 -2.38
C GLY A 185 -2.01 -11.23 -3.06
N ASP A 186 -2.24 -10.17 -2.28
CA ASP A 186 -2.43 -8.80 -2.77
C ASP A 186 -1.21 -8.33 -3.59
N HIS A 187 0.00 -8.59 -3.08
CA HIS A 187 1.25 -8.27 -3.77
C HIS A 187 1.34 -8.97 -5.13
N LEU A 188 1.08 -10.29 -5.17
CA LEU A 188 1.10 -11.07 -6.39
C LEU A 188 0.04 -10.61 -7.39
N ASN A 189 -1.12 -10.14 -6.93
CA ASN A 189 -2.14 -9.53 -7.78
C ASN A 189 -1.60 -8.30 -8.52
N HIS A 190 -0.91 -7.41 -7.81
CA HIS A 190 -0.23 -6.27 -8.44
C HIS A 190 0.88 -6.69 -9.42
N VAL A 191 1.66 -7.73 -9.08
CA VAL A 191 2.67 -8.29 -9.98
C VAL A 191 2.02 -8.85 -11.25
N VAL A 192 0.96 -9.65 -11.15
CA VAL A 192 0.22 -10.19 -12.30
C VAL A 192 -0.30 -9.08 -13.20
N ALA A 193 -0.91 -8.04 -12.62
CA ALA A 193 -1.41 -6.89 -13.36
C ALA A 193 -0.28 -6.16 -14.11
N LEU A 194 0.87 -5.95 -13.44
CA LEU A 194 2.04 -5.32 -14.05
C LEU A 194 2.61 -6.17 -15.18
N VAL A 195 2.78 -7.48 -15.00
CA VAL A 195 3.32 -8.39 -16.02
C VAL A 195 2.42 -8.40 -17.26
N ARG A 196 1.08 -8.47 -17.08
CA ARG A 196 0.12 -8.36 -18.19
C ARG A 196 0.27 -7.03 -18.92
N ARG A 197 0.31 -5.92 -18.18
CA ARG A 197 0.50 -4.57 -18.75
C ARG A 197 1.81 -4.45 -19.53
N LEU A 198 2.92 -4.99 -19.02
CA LEU A 198 4.21 -4.98 -19.73
C LEU A 198 4.19 -5.82 -21.01
N LYS A 199 3.38 -6.87 -21.09
CA LYS A 199 3.20 -7.67 -22.32
C LYS A 199 2.34 -6.95 -23.35
N GLU A 200 1.27 -6.30 -22.91
CA GLU A 200 0.39 -5.49 -23.77
C GLU A 200 1.08 -4.21 -24.24
N GLN A 201 1.90 -3.60 -23.39
CA GLN A 201 2.58 -2.33 -23.63
C GLN A 201 4.08 -2.41 -23.30
N PRO A 202 4.90 -3.10 -24.13
CA PRO A 202 6.33 -3.28 -23.86
C PRO A 202 7.14 -1.99 -23.70
N ALA A 203 6.65 -0.88 -24.28
CA ALA A 203 7.26 0.44 -24.13
C ALA A 203 7.27 0.96 -22.68
N GLU A 204 6.32 0.52 -21.84
CA GLU A 204 6.25 0.91 -20.43
C GLU A 204 7.43 0.38 -19.60
N ALA A 205 8.11 -0.67 -20.07
CA ALA A 205 9.27 -1.23 -19.38
C ALA A 205 10.34 -0.18 -19.09
N ASN A 206 10.56 0.76 -20.02
CA ASN A 206 11.55 1.83 -19.82
C ASN A 206 11.22 2.70 -18.61
N SER A 207 9.93 3.03 -18.41
CA SER A 207 9.48 3.77 -17.24
C SER A 207 9.64 2.94 -15.96
N MET A 208 9.36 1.63 -16.02
CA MET A 208 9.50 0.74 -14.85
C MET A 208 10.93 0.55 -14.38
N ARG A 209 11.93 0.60 -15.28
CA ARG A 209 13.35 0.49 -14.90
C ARG A 209 13.79 1.55 -13.87
N GLY A 210 13.19 2.75 -13.92
CA GLY A 210 13.47 3.81 -12.94
C GLY A 210 12.88 3.53 -11.56
N PHE A 211 11.77 2.79 -11.47
CA PHE A 211 11.09 2.50 -10.21
C PHE A 211 11.49 1.16 -9.59
N LEU A 212 11.64 0.12 -10.41
CA LEU A 212 11.93 -1.26 -10.00
C LEU A 212 13.41 -1.63 -10.11
N GLY A 213 14.17 -0.87 -10.90
CA GLY A 213 15.50 -1.25 -11.34
C GLY A 213 15.48 -2.11 -12.62
N ILE A 214 16.62 -2.13 -13.32
CA ILE A 214 16.76 -2.80 -14.62
C ILE A 214 16.52 -4.30 -14.49
N GLN A 215 17.22 -4.94 -13.54
CA GLN A 215 17.18 -6.39 -13.36
C GLN A 215 15.75 -6.90 -13.11
N GLU A 216 15.04 -6.26 -12.21
CA GLU A 216 13.67 -6.66 -11.86
C GLU A 216 12.70 -6.42 -13.02
N THR A 217 12.85 -5.30 -13.74
CA THR A 217 12.01 -5.03 -14.90
C THR A 217 12.18 -6.09 -15.99
N GLU A 218 13.41 -6.51 -16.28
CA GLU A 218 13.65 -7.57 -17.27
C GLU A 218 13.09 -8.92 -16.79
N ARG A 219 13.24 -9.25 -15.49
CA ARG A 219 12.62 -10.44 -14.89
C ARG A 219 11.10 -10.46 -15.12
N LEU A 220 10.42 -9.35 -14.84
CA LEU A 220 8.96 -9.25 -14.96
C LEU A 220 8.47 -9.31 -16.40
N LYS A 221 9.22 -8.78 -17.37
CA LYS A 221 8.87 -8.90 -18.80
C LYS A 221 8.83 -10.36 -19.27
N GLU A 222 9.76 -11.16 -18.77
CA GLU A 222 9.90 -12.58 -19.13
C GLU A 222 8.97 -13.49 -18.33
N ALA A 223 8.43 -12.99 -17.21
CA ALA A 223 7.54 -13.76 -16.34
C ALA A 223 6.27 -14.24 -17.07
N ASP A 224 5.78 -15.40 -16.65
CA ASP A 224 4.52 -15.96 -17.11
C ASP A 224 3.37 -15.48 -16.20
N PRO A 225 2.46 -14.62 -16.70
CA PRO A 225 1.37 -14.08 -15.91
C PRO A 225 0.38 -15.16 -15.45
N ASP A 226 0.22 -16.26 -16.21
CA ASP A 226 -0.72 -17.32 -15.85
C ASP A 226 -0.14 -18.21 -14.75
N LYS A 227 1.17 -18.43 -14.76
CA LYS A 227 1.87 -19.10 -13.65
C LYS A 227 1.77 -18.26 -12.37
N LEU A 228 2.01 -16.96 -12.45
CA LEU A 228 1.89 -16.04 -11.32
C LEU A 228 0.45 -15.95 -10.81
N ALA A 229 -0.55 -15.94 -11.72
CA ALA A 229 -1.95 -15.92 -11.33
C ALA A 229 -2.38 -17.20 -10.60
N LYS A 230 -1.87 -18.37 -11.01
CA LYS A 230 -2.10 -19.63 -10.28
C LYS A 230 -1.47 -19.62 -8.89
N GLU A 231 -0.26 -19.06 -8.77
CA GLU A 231 0.38 -18.91 -7.46
C GLU A 231 -0.42 -17.96 -6.56
N MET A 232 -0.81 -16.80 -7.08
CA MET A 232 -1.65 -15.82 -6.40
C MET A 232 -2.95 -16.45 -5.88
N GLU A 233 -3.67 -17.19 -6.72
CA GLU A 233 -4.91 -17.88 -6.32
C GLU A 233 -4.64 -18.90 -5.20
N ALA A 234 -3.58 -19.71 -5.32
CA ALA A 234 -3.20 -20.67 -4.29
C ALA A 234 -2.83 -20.00 -2.95
N VAL A 235 -2.17 -18.84 -2.99
CA VAL A 235 -1.84 -18.05 -1.80
C VAL A 235 -3.11 -17.50 -1.14
N PHE A 236 -4.08 -17.00 -1.90
CA PHE A 236 -5.36 -16.57 -1.35
C PHE A 236 -6.20 -17.74 -0.80
N GLU A 237 -6.18 -18.91 -1.46
CA GLU A 237 -6.80 -20.13 -0.93
C GLU A 237 -6.16 -20.56 0.39
N GLU A 238 -4.84 -20.50 0.49
CA GLU A 238 -4.11 -20.76 1.73
C GLU A 238 -4.46 -19.75 2.82
N ALA A 239 -4.48 -18.45 2.50
CA ALA A 239 -4.87 -17.39 3.43
C ALA A 239 -6.26 -17.65 4.01
N ASN A 240 -7.24 -17.93 3.13
CA ASN A 240 -8.62 -18.21 3.51
C ASN A 240 -8.73 -19.48 4.37
N THR A 241 -8.08 -20.58 3.96
CA THR A 241 -8.25 -21.89 4.59
C THR A 241 -7.48 -22.01 5.90
N LYS A 242 -6.21 -21.56 5.92
CA LYS A 242 -5.33 -21.75 7.06
C LYS A 242 -5.42 -20.62 8.07
N TYR A 243 -5.83 -19.42 7.67
CA TYR A 243 -5.77 -18.21 8.50
C TYR A 243 -7.06 -17.38 8.46
N GLY A 244 -8.17 -17.93 7.96
CA GLY A 244 -9.41 -17.19 7.74
C GLY A 244 -9.96 -16.48 8.98
N ASP A 245 -9.69 -16.98 10.18
CA ASP A 245 -10.10 -16.41 11.47
C ASP A 245 -9.29 -15.19 11.92
N VAL A 246 -8.13 -14.92 11.30
CA VAL A 246 -7.25 -13.81 11.68
C VAL A 246 -7.93 -12.47 11.38
N VAL A 247 -8.02 -11.62 12.39
CA VAL A 247 -8.63 -10.29 12.30
C VAL A 247 -7.62 -9.29 11.71
N LEU A 248 -8.03 -8.59 10.65
CA LEU A 248 -7.24 -7.55 10.00
C LEU A 248 -7.52 -6.18 10.61
N TYR A 249 -8.80 -5.89 10.83
CA TYR A 249 -9.29 -4.60 11.29
C TYR A 249 -10.58 -4.79 12.08
N THR A 250 -10.72 -4.00 13.14
CA THR A 250 -12.00 -3.85 13.86
C THR A 250 -12.46 -2.42 13.68
N ASN A 251 -13.64 -2.24 13.08
CA ASN A 251 -14.24 -0.92 12.94
C ASN A 251 -14.53 -0.37 14.35
N PRO A 252 -13.97 0.79 14.75
CA PRO A 252 -14.09 1.29 16.12
C PRO A 252 -15.50 1.82 16.44
N VAL A 253 -16.35 2.03 15.42
CA VAL A 253 -17.72 2.52 15.59
C VAL A 253 -18.71 1.36 15.65
N THR A 254 -18.63 0.42 14.70
CA THR A 254 -19.58 -0.70 14.59
C THR A 254 -19.11 -1.96 15.30
N MET A 255 -17.84 -2.00 15.73
CA MET A 255 -17.15 -3.18 16.26
C MET A 255 -17.12 -4.38 15.29
N LYS A 256 -17.50 -4.16 14.02
CA LYS A 256 -17.41 -5.19 12.98
C LYS A 256 -15.95 -5.53 12.73
N LYS A 257 -15.63 -6.82 12.80
CA LYS A 257 -14.32 -7.36 12.47
C LYS A 257 -14.29 -7.71 10.99
N THR A 258 -13.23 -7.29 10.31
CA THR A 258 -12.86 -7.80 8.99
C THR A 258 -11.74 -8.81 9.19
N THR A 259 -11.92 -10.01 8.65
CA THR A 259 -10.98 -11.12 8.76
C THR A 259 -10.22 -11.37 7.46
N VAL A 260 -9.20 -12.22 7.53
CA VAL A 260 -8.51 -12.74 6.34
C VAL A 260 -9.49 -13.46 5.42
N ALA A 261 -10.44 -14.24 5.95
CA ALA A 261 -11.44 -14.92 5.13
C ALA A 261 -12.35 -13.95 4.36
N ASP A 262 -12.81 -12.87 5.02
CA ASP A 262 -13.65 -11.85 4.38
C ASP A 262 -12.94 -11.24 3.17
N ARG A 263 -11.64 -10.94 3.30
CA ARG A 263 -10.83 -10.36 2.21
C ARG A 263 -10.53 -11.40 1.14
N ALA A 264 -9.93 -12.54 1.52
CA ALA A 264 -9.50 -13.57 0.57
C ALA A 264 -10.67 -14.16 -0.23
N THR A 265 -11.87 -14.28 0.36
CA THR A 265 -13.06 -14.74 -0.37
C THR A 265 -13.45 -13.76 -1.48
N GLY A 266 -13.37 -12.45 -1.21
CA GLY A 266 -13.60 -11.41 -2.21
C GLY A 266 -12.61 -11.52 -3.36
N GLU A 267 -11.30 -11.55 -3.05
CA GLU A 267 -10.23 -11.67 -4.06
C GLU A 267 -10.39 -12.95 -4.89
N LEU A 268 -10.64 -14.11 -4.26
CA LEU A 268 -10.89 -15.37 -4.96
C LEU A 268 -12.12 -15.31 -5.87
N PHE A 269 -13.17 -14.60 -5.46
CA PHE A 269 -14.35 -14.40 -6.29
C PHE A 269 -14.00 -13.58 -7.54
N GLU A 270 -13.27 -12.48 -7.39
CA GLU A 270 -12.82 -11.65 -8.51
C GLU A 270 -11.96 -12.45 -9.49
N ILE A 271 -10.98 -13.21 -8.98
CA ILE A 271 -10.09 -14.06 -9.78
C ILE A 271 -10.88 -15.08 -10.61
N ARG A 272 -11.88 -15.73 -10.00
CA ARG A 272 -12.60 -16.85 -10.63
C ARG A 272 -13.72 -16.42 -11.55
N HIS A 273 -14.34 -15.26 -11.27
CA HIS A 273 -15.59 -14.84 -11.89
C HIS A 273 -15.51 -13.51 -12.64
N LEU A 274 -14.62 -12.58 -12.27
CA LEU A 274 -14.59 -11.21 -12.81
C LEU A 274 -13.36 -10.91 -13.69
N ALA A 275 -12.57 -11.94 -14.05
CA ALA A 275 -11.42 -11.80 -14.92
C ALA A 275 -11.77 -11.75 -16.42
N VAL A 276 -10.86 -11.20 -17.24
CA VAL A 276 -10.99 -11.18 -18.70
C VAL A 276 -11.28 -12.59 -19.25
N GLY A 277 -12.27 -12.68 -20.15
CA GLY A 277 -12.71 -13.94 -20.74
C GLY A 277 -13.77 -14.70 -19.94
N LYS A 278 -14.12 -14.23 -18.73
CA LYS A 278 -15.29 -14.73 -17.98
C LYS A 278 -16.57 -14.06 -18.46
N GLU A 279 -17.69 -14.74 -18.25
CA GLU A 279 -19.01 -14.14 -18.47
C GLU A 279 -19.24 -13.04 -17.45
N ALA A 280 -19.46 -11.81 -17.92
CA ALA A 280 -19.80 -10.69 -17.04
C ALA A 280 -21.11 -11.00 -16.29
N PRO A 281 -21.16 -10.80 -14.96
CA PRO A 281 -22.39 -10.98 -14.19
C PRO A 281 -23.53 -10.14 -14.77
N ASP A 282 -24.74 -10.70 -14.80
CA ASP A 282 -25.90 -9.92 -15.25
C ASP A 282 -26.18 -8.81 -14.22
N ILE A 283 -26.51 -7.62 -14.73
CA ILE A 283 -26.83 -6.45 -13.92
C ILE A 283 -28.25 -6.05 -14.31
N ALA A 284 -29.13 -5.91 -13.32
CA ALA A 284 -30.47 -5.40 -13.51
C ALA A 284 -30.61 -4.04 -12.82
N ALA A 285 -31.10 -3.05 -13.54
CA ALA A 285 -31.33 -1.71 -13.05
C ALA A 285 -32.59 -1.11 -13.69
N GLU A 286 -33.00 0.07 -13.20
CA GLU A 286 -33.96 0.92 -13.88
C GLU A 286 -33.21 2.09 -14.52
N ASP A 287 -33.59 2.47 -15.75
CA ASP A 287 -33.07 3.66 -16.40
C ASP A 287 -33.71 4.95 -15.85
N LEU A 288 -33.33 6.11 -16.41
CA LEU A 288 -33.85 7.42 -15.97
C LEU A 288 -35.37 7.59 -16.21
N ASP A 289 -35.98 6.76 -17.08
CA ASP A 289 -37.41 6.75 -17.35
C ASP A 289 -38.16 5.70 -16.50
N GLY A 290 -37.45 4.98 -15.61
CA GLY A 290 -38.01 3.88 -14.80
C GLY A 290 -38.21 2.58 -15.60
N LYS A 291 -37.60 2.43 -16.78
CA LYS A 291 -37.68 1.17 -17.55
C LYS A 291 -36.63 0.20 -17.03
N SER A 292 -37.04 -1.06 -16.89
CA SER A 292 -36.11 -2.13 -16.55
C SER A 292 -35.07 -2.33 -17.65
N LEU A 293 -33.82 -2.43 -17.23
CA LEU A 293 -32.65 -2.66 -18.07
C LEU A 293 -31.87 -3.85 -17.50
N LYS A 294 -31.49 -4.81 -18.35
CA LYS A 294 -30.53 -5.86 -18.01
C LYS A 294 -29.31 -5.84 -18.91
N LEU A 295 -28.14 -6.19 -18.38
CA LEU A 295 -26.94 -6.32 -19.22
C LEU A 295 -27.11 -7.43 -20.27
N SER A 296 -27.80 -8.52 -19.93
CA SER A 296 -28.12 -9.62 -20.83
C SER A 296 -28.97 -9.19 -22.04
N ASP A 297 -29.74 -8.10 -21.95
CA ASP A 297 -30.53 -7.56 -23.08
C ASP A 297 -29.64 -7.03 -24.23
N TYR A 298 -28.35 -6.81 -23.97
CA TYR A 298 -27.37 -6.30 -24.94
C TYR A 298 -26.51 -7.39 -25.57
N ARG A 299 -26.83 -8.69 -25.36
CA ARG A 299 -26.11 -9.80 -26.01
C ARG A 299 -26.05 -9.59 -27.54
N GLY A 300 -24.88 -9.87 -28.11
CA GLY A 300 -24.58 -9.62 -29.53
C GLY A 300 -24.07 -8.22 -29.85
N LYS A 301 -23.97 -7.32 -28.86
CA LYS A 301 -23.36 -5.99 -28.99
C LYS A 301 -22.07 -5.92 -28.17
N VAL A 302 -21.16 -5.03 -28.58
CA VAL A 302 -20.06 -4.57 -27.72
C VAL A 302 -20.65 -3.53 -26.77
N VAL A 303 -20.46 -3.74 -25.46
CA VAL A 303 -21.02 -2.89 -24.41
C VAL A 303 -19.87 -2.30 -23.59
N VAL A 304 -19.92 -1.00 -23.34
CA VAL A 304 -19.09 -0.31 -22.36
C VAL A 304 -19.99 0.01 -21.18
N ILE A 305 -19.60 -0.42 -19.98
CA ILE A 305 -20.30 -0.15 -18.73
C ILE A 305 -19.48 0.88 -17.97
N ASP A 306 -20.12 1.97 -17.57
CA ASP A 306 -19.51 3.07 -16.83
C ASP A 306 -20.19 3.21 -15.46
N PHE A 307 -19.39 3.25 -14.39
CA PHE A 307 -19.86 3.42 -13.02
C PHE A 307 -19.50 4.83 -12.54
N TRP A 308 -20.51 5.66 -12.23
CA TRP A 308 -20.32 7.05 -11.81
C TRP A 308 -21.24 7.42 -10.63
N GLY A 309 -20.96 8.53 -9.96
CA GLY A 309 -21.78 9.07 -8.86
C GLY A 309 -21.56 10.57 -8.67
N ASN A 310 -22.46 11.25 -7.95
CA ASN A 310 -22.47 12.71 -7.70
C ASN A 310 -22.00 13.13 -6.29
N TRP A 311 -21.37 12.20 -5.57
CA TRP A 311 -20.80 12.31 -4.22
C TRP A 311 -20.04 13.62 -3.94
#